data_AF-A0AAV5YWJ2-F1
#
_entry.id   AF-A0AAV5YWJ2-F1
#
_cell.length_a   1.000
_cell.length_b   1.000
_cell.length_c   1.000
_cell.angle_alpha   90.00
_cell.angle_beta   90.00
_cell.angle_gamma   90.00
#
_symmetry.space_group_name_H-M   'P 1'
#
loop_
_entity.id
_entity.type
_entity.pdbx_description
1 polymer ?
#
loop_
_entity_poly.entity_id
_entity_poly.type
_entity_poly.pdbx_seq_one_letter_code
_entity_poly.pdbx_strand_id
1 'polypeptide(L)'
;MSARVRLDAAFAQEERRGLMLAAATRSVAVAIIIGWLALATPLRGLALAWVLGTAAFFLATGLVQLGLYARRMAPPITPYAFMLLDALALAAVLLVPNPFDPAAPPLALPLRWAAFMYFFLLLMQAAFSFRPALVAWTGLCGAGAWTVGFLWIATRPETLVDPPSATVALSRYLDPNYASILKFENEVVAFLLVSAGLALLVRRSRALVAERLDAERTRGNLARYFSPKVVETLAERDEPLGR
;
A
#
# COMPACT_ATOMS: atom_id res chain seq x y z
N MET A 1 29.35 -13.65 -17.53
CA MET A 1 28.11 -13.29 -16.81
C MET A 1 27.73 -11.87 -17.19
N SER A 2 26.62 -11.66 -17.91
CA SER A 2 26.37 -10.41 -18.65
C SER A 2 26.04 -9.22 -17.73
N ALA A 3 26.33 -7.99 -18.19
CA ALA A 3 26.12 -6.76 -17.41
C ALA A 3 24.67 -6.55 -16.93
N ARG A 4 23.68 -7.09 -17.68
CA ARG A 4 22.26 -7.11 -17.28
C ARG A 4 22.03 -7.90 -15.99
N VAL A 5 22.66 -9.07 -15.84
CA VAL A 5 22.46 -9.93 -14.65
C VAL A 5 22.95 -9.27 -13.35
N ARG A 6 24.03 -8.47 -13.40
CA ARG A 6 24.51 -7.72 -12.23
C ARG A 6 23.65 -6.49 -11.92
N LEU A 7 23.06 -5.88 -12.94
CA LEU A 7 22.11 -4.78 -12.82
C LEU A 7 20.84 -5.25 -12.11
N ASP A 8 20.29 -6.38 -12.57
CA ASP A 8 19.13 -7.02 -11.95
C ASP A 8 19.42 -7.42 -10.50
N ALA A 9 20.65 -7.87 -10.20
CA ALA A 9 21.08 -8.19 -8.83
C ALA A 9 21.18 -6.96 -7.91
N ALA A 10 21.71 -5.84 -8.41
CA ALA A 10 21.79 -4.60 -7.64
C ALA A 10 20.39 -4.01 -7.38
N PHE A 11 19.50 -4.04 -8.37
CA PHE A 11 18.10 -3.66 -8.19
C PHE A 11 17.36 -4.59 -7.24
N ALA A 12 17.59 -5.91 -7.29
CA ALA A 12 16.99 -6.86 -6.37
C ALA A 12 17.43 -6.61 -4.91
N GLN A 13 18.67 -6.15 -4.69
CA GLN A 13 19.17 -5.84 -3.36
C GLN A 13 18.55 -4.56 -2.78
N GLU A 14 18.42 -3.50 -3.59
CA GLU A 14 17.73 -2.27 -3.18
C GLU A 14 16.21 -2.49 -3.03
N GLU A 15 15.61 -3.31 -3.88
CA GLU A 15 14.21 -3.71 -3.76
C GLU A 15 13.94 -4.45 -2.46
N ARG A 16 14.84 -5.35 -2.05
CA ARG A 16 14.75 -6.03 -0.75
C ARG A 16 14.89 -5.07 0.42
N ARG A 17 15.79 -4.07 0.33
CA ARG A 17 15.90 -3.01 1.34
C ARG A 17 14.62 -2.18 1.42
N GLY A 18 14.05 -1.83 0.28
CA GLY A 18 12.75 -1.16 0.18
C GLY A 18 11.63 -1.97 0.83
N LEU A 19 11.56 -3.28 0.56
CA LEU A 19 10.58 -4.18 1.19
C LEU A 19 10.78 -4.32 2.71
N MET A 20 12.02 -4.37 3.18
CA MET A 20 12.31 -4.42 4.62
C MET A 20 11.94 -3.11 5.31
N LEU A 21 12.27 -1.96 4.72
CA LEU A 21 11.85 -0.65 5.23
C LEU A 21 10.33 -0.53 5.22
N ALA A 22 9.66 -0.98 4.16
CA ALA A 22 8.20 -1.00 4.07
C ALA A 22 7.57 -1.83 5.20
N ALA A 23 8.08 -3.05 5.44
CA ALA A 23 7.58 -3.92 6.50
C ALA A 23 7.85 -3.35 7.90
N ALA A 24 9.02 -2.73 8.12
CA ALA A 24 9.36 -2.09 9.38
C ALA A 24 8.47 -0.87 9.65
N THR A 25 8.35 0.05 8.69
CA THR A 25 7.48 1.24 8.78
C THR A 25 6.03 0.83 9.02
N ARG A 26 5.54 -0.20 8.33
CA ARG A 26 4.19 -0.75 8.57
C ARG A 26 4.05 -1.29 9.99
N SER A 27 5.01 -2.07 10.49
CA SER A 27 4.95 -2.64 11.84
C SER A 27 4.90 -1.53 12.91
N VAL A 28 5.68 -0.46 12.72
CA VAL A 28 5.64 0.73 13.59
C VAL A 28 4.29 1.44 13.49
N ALA A 29 3.78 1.67 12.28
CA ALA A 29 2.47 2.31 12.10
C ALA A 29 1.34 1.51 12.76
N VAL A 30 1.34 0.18 12.62
CA VAL A 30 0.36 -0.70 13.28
C VAL A 30 0.52 -0.66 14.79
N ALA A 31 1.74 -0.63 15.33
CA ALA A 31 1.96 -0.50 16.77
C ALA A 31 1.41 0.84 17.32
N ILE A 32 1.58 1.93 16.57
CA ILE A 32 1.00 3.24 16.91
C ILE A 32 -0.55 3.15 16.88
N ILE A 33 -1.12 2.52 15.86
CA ILE A 33 -2.58 2.31 15.75
C ILE A 33 -3.09 1.47 16.93
N ILE A 34 -2.40 0.39 17.32
CA ILE A 34 -2.75 -0.43 18.49
C ILE A 34 -2.76 0.42 19.77
N GLY A 35 -1.69 1.20 19.99
CA GLY A 35 -1.60 2.08 21.16
C GLY A 35 -2.71 3.14 21.18
N TRP A 36 -3.00 3.74 20.03
CA TRP A 36 -4.09 4.69 19.89
C TRP A 36 -5.46 4.04 20.12
N LEU A 37 -5.74 2.88 19.52
CA LEU A 37 -6.99 2.14 19.71
C LEU A 37 -7.18 1.75 21.17
N ALA A 38 -6.13 1.34 21.88
CA ALA A 38 -6.20 0.99 23.29
C ALA A 38 -6.59 2.18 24.20
N LEU A 39 -6.25 3.41 23.80
CA LEU A 39 -6.55 4.64 24.53
C LEU A 39 -7.88 5.27 24.10
N ALA A 40 -8.18 5.26 22.80
CA ALA A 40 -9.29 5.97 22.21
C ALA A 40 -10.60 5.18 22.22
N THR A 41 -10.55 3.83 22.23
CA THR A 41 -11.78 3.04 22.21
C THR A 41 -12.47 3.07 23.58
N PRO A 42 -13.79 3.33 23.64
CA PRO A 42 -14.55 3.26 24.89
C PRO A 42 -14.82 1.81 25.33
N LEU A 43 -14.56 0.82 24.46
CA LEU A 43 -14.81 -0.60 24.71
C LEU A 43 -13.93 -1.16 25.84
N ARG A 44 -14.48 -2.12 26.60
CA ARG A 44 -13.81 -2.78 27.73
C ARG A 44 -13.97 -4.30 27.66
N GLY A 45 -13.15 -5.04 28.42
CA GLY A 45 -13.22 -6.50 28.51
C GLY A 45 -12.95 -7.21 27.17
N LEU A 46 -13.80 -8.19 26.83
CA LEU A 46 -13.65 -9.00 25.62
C LEU A 46 -13.78 -8.19 24.33
N ALA A 47 -14.58 -7.12 24.32
CA ALA A 47 -14.73 -6.26 23.15
C ALA A 47 -13.43 -5.51 22.82
N LEU A 48 -12.71 -5.03 23.83
CA LEU A 48 -11.38 -4.45 23.66
C LEU A 48 -10.37 -5.50 23.20
N ALA A 49 -10.38 -6.68 23.82
CA ALA A 49 -9.48 -7.78 23.44
C ALA A 49 -9.67 -8.20 21.98
N TRP A 50 -10.90 -8.20 21.46
CA TRP A 50 -11.18 -8.44 20.05
C TRP A 50 -10.53 -7.40 19.14
N VAL A 51 -10.72 -6.11 19.43
CA VAL A 51 -10.14 -5.00 18.64
C VAL A 51 -8.61 -5.03 18.66
N LEU A 52 -8.02 -5.24 19.83
CA LEU A 52 -6.56 -5.34 19.95
C LEU A 52 -6.02 -6.61 19.30
N GLY A 53 -6.76 -7.72 19.38
CA GLY A 53 -6.39 -9.00 18.76
C GLY A 53 -6.37 -8.93 17.23
N THR A 54 -7.38 -8.30 16.62
CA THR A 54 -7.41 -8.08 15.16
C THR A 54 -6.34 -7.10 14.71
N ALA A 55 -6.03 -6.06 15.49
CA ALA A 55 -4.91 -5.18 15.20
C ALA A 55 -3.54 -5.89 15.36
N ALA A 56 -3.39 -6.74 16.38
CA ALA A 56 -2.20 -7.55 16.61
C ALA A 56 -1.95 -8.57 15.49
N PHE A 57 -3.00 -9.05 14.81
CA PHE A 57 -2.86 -9.86 13.61
C PHE A 57 -2.06 -9.13 12.51
N PHE A 58 -2.33 -7.84 12.25
CA PHE A 58 -1.56 -7.06 11.27
C PHE A 58 -0.12 -6.79 11.70
N LEU A 59 0.12 -6.70 13.00
CA LEU A 59 1.48 -6.61 13.54
C LEU A 59 2.22 -7.92 13.34
N ALA A 60 1.58 -9.05 13.63
CA ALA A 60 2.15 -10.37 13.41
C ALA A 60 2.47 -10.61 11.93
N THR A 61 1.55 -10.28 11.00
CA THR A 61 1.82 -10.41 9.56
C THR A 61 2.96 -9.51 9.11
N GLY A 62 3.05 -8.28 9.63
CA GLY A 62 4.18 -7.36 9.37
C GLY A 62 5.52 -7.90 9.87
N LEU A 63 5.58 -8.47 11.08
CA LEU A 63 6.78 -9.08 11.64
C LEU A 63 7.20 -10.35 10.89
N VAL A 64 6.23 -11.18 10.47
CA VAL A 64 6.49 -12.36 9.63
C VAL A 64 7.08 -11.94 8.28
N GLN A 65 6.51 -10.92 7.62
CA GLN A 65 7.07 -10.34 6.39
C GLN A 65 8.52 -9.88 6.61
N LEU A 66 8.78 -9.11 7.68
CA LEU A 66 10.11 -8.62 8.02
C LEU A 66 11.10 -9.77 8.21
N GLY A 67 10.71 -10.83 8.95
CA GLY A 67 11.53 -12.01 9.17
C GLY A 67 11.82 -12.81 7.89
N LEU A 68 10.81 -13.00 7.03
CA LEU A 68 10.97 -13.69 5.74
C LEU A 68 11.92 -12.93 4.81
N TYR A 69 11.77 -11.60 4.74
CA TYR A 69 12.66 -10.76 3.95
C TYR A 69 14.07 -10.71 4.55
N ALA A 70 14.23 -10.65 5.87
CA ALA A 70 15.54 -10.69 6.53
C ALA A 70 16.29 -12.02 6.30
N ARG A 71 15.58 -13.15 6.24
CA ARG A 71 16.18 -14.50 6.04
C ARG A 71 16.41 -14.90 4.58
N ARG A 72 16.07 -14.04 3.59
CA ARG A 72 16.14 -14.35 2.15
C ARG A 72 15.31 -15.56 1.72
N MET A 73 14.25 -15.90 2.47
CA MET A 73 13.43 -17.08 2.20
C MET A 73 12.12 -16.75 1.45
N ALA A 74 11.90 -15.48 1.10
CA ALA A 74 10.67 -15.05 0.45
C ALA A 74 10.74 -15.29 -1.07
N PRO A 75 9.95 -16.22 -1.65
CA PRO A 75 9.79 -16.31 -3.09
C PRO A 75 9.19 -15.02 -3.67
N PRO A 76 9.35 -14.77 -4.98
CA PRO A 76 8.92 -13.52 -5.62
C PRO A 76 7.40 -13.27 -5.55
N ILE A 77 6.60 -14.31 -5.31
CA ILE A 77 5.15 -14.23 -5.17
C ILE A 77 4.69 -13.79 -3.77
N THR A 78 5.56 -13.94 -2.76
CA THR A 78 5.22 -13.70 -1.35
C THR A 78 4.65 -12.29 -1.09
N PRO A 79 5.23 -11.18 -1.61
CA PRO A 79 4.66 -9.85 -1.40
C PRO A 79 3.23 -9.71 -1.94
N TYR A 80 2.90 -10.37 -3.07
CA TYR A 80 1.59 -10.31 -3.69
C TYR A 80 0.53 -11.06 -2.87
N ALA A 81 0.88 -12.24 -2.36
CA ALA A 81 0.02 -13.05 -1.51
C ALA A 81 -0.27 -12.33 -0.18
N PHE A 82 0.75 -11.72 0.42
CA PHE A 82 0.60 -10.92 1.63
C PHE A 82 -0.32 -9.71 1.42
N MET A 83 -0.15 -8.97 0.33
CA MET A 83 -1.01 -7.82 0.02
C MET A 83 -2.47 -8.21 -0.18
N LEU A 84 -2.72 -9.35 -0.83
CA LEU A 84 -4.07 -9.89 -0.96
C LEU A 84 -4.66 -10.28 0.40
N LEU A 85 -3.89 -11.02 1.22
CA LEU A 85 -4.32 -11.43 2.56
C LEU A 85 -4.60 -10.22 3.45
N ASP A 86 -3.72 -9.23 3.45
CA ASP A 86 -3.85 -8.02 4.25
C ASP A 86 -5.04 -7.18 3.81
N ALA A 87 -5.31 -7.07 2.50
CA ALA A 87 -6.47 -6.35 1.99
C ALA A 87 -7.79 -7.03 2.41
N LEU A 88 -7.86 -8.36 2.31
CA LEU A 88 -9.03 -9.14 2.75
C LEU A 88 -9.21 -9.08 4.27
N ALA A 89 -8.12 -9.24 5.03
CA ALA A 89 -8.15 -9.12 6.47
C ALA A 89 -8.59 -7.71 6.89
N LEU A 90 -8.13 -6.66 6.20
CA LEU A 90 -8.51 -5.29 6.51
C LEU A 90 -9.99 -5.04 6.22
N ALA A 91 -10.49 -5.51 5.08
CA ALA A 91 -11.93 -5.46 4.80
C ALA A 91 -12.73 -6.18 5.89
N ALA A 92 -12.30 -7.37 6.30
CA ALA A 92 -12.97 -8.15 7.34
C ALA A 92 -12.96 -7.41 8.68
N VAL A 93 -11.82 -6.88 9.12
CA VAL A 93 -11.71 -6.17 10.41
C VAL A 93 -12.53 -4.90 10.45
N LEU A 94 -12.70 -4.21 9.31
CA LEU A 94 -13.48 -2.98 9.24
C LEU A 94 -14.99 -3.22 9.11
N LEU A 95 -15.41 -4.34 8.53
CA LEU A 95 -16.82 -4.59 8.19
C LEU A 95 -17.49 -5.66 9.07
N VAL A 96 -16.72 -6.61 9.62
CA VAL A 96 -17.28 -7.62 10.52
C VAL A 96 -17.54 -6.96 11.88
N PRO A 97 -18.78 -7.00 12.39
CA PRO A 97 -19.11 -6.41 13.68
C PRO A 97 -18.36 -7.13 14.79
N ASN A 98 -18.01 -6.39 15.83
CA ASN A 98 -17.41 -6.97 17.03
C ASN A 98 -18.49 -7.80 17.77
N PRO A 99 -18.33 -9.13 17.91
CA PRO A 99 -19.35 -9.98 18.51
C PRO A 99 -19.56 -9.73 20.02
N PHE A 100 -18.62 -9.02 20.65
CA PHE A 100 -18.68 -8.69 22.07
C PHE A 100 -19.09 -7.23 22.33
N ASP A 101 -19.40 -6.46 21.28
CA ASP A 101 -19.83 -5.08 21.44
C ASP A 101 -21.29 -5.02 21.91
N PRO A 102 -21.57 -4.43 23.10
CA PRO A 102 -22.92 -4.35 23.63
C PRO A 102 -23.85 -3.47 22.78
N ALA A 103 -23.31 -2.54 21.98
CA ALA A 103 -24.12 -1.67 21.13
C ALA A 103 -24.62 -2.38 19.86
N ALA A 104 -24.00 -3.50 19.47
CA ALA A 104 -24.34 -4.30 18.29
C ALA A 104 -24.74 -3.45 17.07
N PRO A 105 -23.84 -2.59 16.55
CA PRO A 105 -24.20 -1.63 15.52
C PRO A 105 -24.67 -2.34 14.23
N PRO A 106 -25.58 -1.70 13.46
CA PRO A 106 -26.01 -2.23 12.17
C PRO A 106 -24.85 -2.47 11.21
N LEU A 107 -24.97 -3.51 10.37
CA LEU A 107 -23.92 -3.94 9.44
C LEU A 107 -23.52 -2.88 8.42
N ALA A 108 -24.45 -1.99 8.04
CA ALA A 108 -24.19 -0.91 7.09
C ALA A 108 -23.46 0.30 7.72
N LEU A 109 -23.45 0.43 9.04
CA LEU A 109 -22.91 1.60 9.73
C LEU A 109 -21.40 1.81 9.47
N PRO A 110 -20.54 0.77 9.47
CA PRO A 110 -19.12 0.93 9.13
C PRO A 110 -18.87 1.45 7.71
N LEU A 111 -19.75 1.15 6.74
CA LEU A 111 -19.67 1.68 5.37
C LEU A 111 -19.92 3.19 5.31
N ARG A 112 -20.59 3.76 6.31
CA ARG A 112 -20.81 5.22 6.39
C ARG A 112 -19.61 5.96 6.95
N TRP A 113 -18.87 5.31 7.85
CA TRP A 113 -17.62 5.87 8.35
C TRP A 113 -16.57 5.95 7.25
N ALA A 114 -15.54 6.74 7.48
CA ALA A 114 -14.40 6.84 6.56
C ALA A 114 -13.41 5.67 6.75
N ALA A 115 -13.89 4.49 7.16
CA ALA A 115 -13.08 3.30 7.45
C ALA A 115 -12.22 2.85 6.25
N PHE A 116 -12.68 3.13 5.02
CA PHE A 116 -11.93 2.87 3.80
C PHE A 116 -10.53 3.53 3.79
N MET A 117 -10.31 4.62 4.54
CA MET A 117 -9.03 5.34 4.60
C MET A 117 -7.84 4.43 4.98
N TYR A 118 -8.07 3.36 5.74
CA TYR A 118 -7.00 2.45 6.16
C TYR A 118 -6.38 1.68 4.99
N PHE A 119 -7.08 1.50 3.86
CA PHE A 119 -6.50 0.88 2.65
C PHE A 119 -5.36 1.72 2.05
N PHE A 120 -5.34 3.03 2.27
CA PHE A 120 -4.23 3.89 1.84
C PHE A 120 -2.93 3.58 2.60
N LEU A 121 -3.00 3.02 3.82
CA LEU A 121 -1.80 2.57 4.54
C LEU A 121 -1.17 1.35 3.83
N LEU A 122 -1.99 0.42 3.32
CA LEU A 122 -1.50 -0.69 2.51
C LEU A 122 -0.89 -0.19 1.21
N LEU A 123 -1.53 0.78 0.56
CA LEU A 123 -1.02 1.39 -0.67
C LEU A 123 0.30 2.13 -0.45
N MET A 124 0.41 2.89 0.65
CA MET A 124 1.65 3.54 1.09
C MET A 124 2.78 2.52 1.27
N GLN A 125 2.50 1.41 1.96
CA GLN A 125 3.48 0.33 2.14
C GLN A 125 3.95 -0.23 0.79
N ALA A 126 3.03 -0.47 -0.14
CA ALA A 126 3.37 -0.98 -1.46
C ALA A 126 4.25 0.00 -2.25
N ALA A 127 4.07 1.31 -2.08
CA ALA A 127 4.90 2.31 -2.74
C ALA A 127 6.38 2.23 -2.32
N PHE A 128 6.68 1.89 -1.07
CA PHE A 128 8.05 1.69 -0.58
C PHE A 128 8.76 0.46 -1.17
N SER A 129 8.03 -0.49 -1.76
CA SER A 129 8.63 -1.66 -2.41
C SER A 129 9.41 -1.32 -3.69
N PHE A 130 9.27 -0.09 -4.21
CA PHE A 130 9.75 0.31 -5.53
C PHE A 130 9.25 -0.56 -6.70
N ARG A 131 8.28 -1.47 -6.52
CA ARG A 131 7.76 -2.33 -7.60
C ARG A 131 6.44 -1.77 -8.14
N PRO A 132 6.39 -1.23 -9.38
CA PRO A 132 5.16 -0.63 -9.89
C PRO A 132 4.02 -1.65 -10.03
N ALA A 133 4.34 -2.90 -10.39
CA ALA A 133 3.37 -3.99 -10.45
C ALA A 133 2.78 -4.35 -9.08
N LEU A 134 3.56 -4.25 -7.99
CA LEU A 134 3.07 -4.53 -6.64
C LEU A 134 2.12 -3.42 -6.16
N VAL A 135 2.42 -2.16 -6.48
CA VAL A 135 1.54 -1.02 -6.19
C VAL A 135 0.19 -1.20 -6.90
N ALA A 136 0.21 -1.46 -8.21
CA ALA A 136 -1.01 -1.69 -8.98
C ALA A 136 -1.81 -2.88 -8.43
N TRP A 137 -1.14 -3.99 -8.11
CA TRP A 137 -1.76 -5.16 -7.48
C TRP A 137 -2.41 -4.82 -6.13
N THR A 138 -1.73 -4.03 -5.30
CA THR A 138 -2.26 -3.59 -3.99
C THR A 138 -3.53 -2.76 -4.16
N GLY A 139 -3.57 -1.88 -5.18
CA GLY A 139 -4.79 -1.15 -5.53
C GLY A 139 -5.94 -2.06 -5.92
N LEU A 140 -5.69 -3.06 -6.77
CA LEU A 140 -6.70 -4.03 -7.18
C LEU A 140 -7.18 -4.90 -6.01
N CYS A 141 -6.29 -5.36 -5.15
CA CYS A 141 -6.65 -6.12 -3.96
C CYS A 141 -7.47 -5.29 -2.98
N GLY A 142 -7.10 -4.03 -2.72
CA GLY A 142 -7.83 -3.15 -1.82
C GLY A 142 -9.23 -2.81 -2.35
N ALA A 143 -9.33 -2.41 -3.62
CA ALA A 143 -10.61 -2.15 -4.28
C ALA A 143 -11.49 -3.41 -4.32
N GLY A 144 -10.91 -4.56 -4.68
CA GLY A 144 -11.61 -5.84 -4.73
C GLY A 144 -12.11 -6.28 -3.35
N ALA A 145 -11.26 -6.23 -2.32
CA ALA A 145 -11.63 -6.60 -0.96
C ALA A 145 -12.75 -5.70 -0.41
N TRP A 146 -12.66 -4.38 -0.64
CA TRP A 146 -13.73 -3.44 -0.26
C TRP A 146 -15.03 -3.70 -1.02
N THR A 147 -14.95 -3.98 -2.32
CA THR A 147 -16.11 -4.33 -3.16
C THR A 147 -16.80 -5.60 -2.67
N VAL A 148 -16.04 -6.65 -2.36
CA VAL A 148 -16.59 -7.89 -1.79
C VAL A 148 -17.29 -7.60 -0.46
N GLY A 149 -16.67 -6.81 0.40
CA GLY A 149 -17.25 -6.39 1.67
C GLY A 149 -18.54 -5.57 1.52
N PHE A 150 -18.55 -4.61 0.59
CA PHE A 150 -19.73 -3.82 0.27
C PHE A 150 -20.86 -4.71 -0.26
N LEU A 151 -20.59 -5.58 -1.23
CA LEU A 151 -21.59 -6.49 -1.79
C LEU A 151 -22.16 -7.44 -0.75
N TRP A 152 -21.33 -7.94 0.16
CA TRP A 152 -21.76 -8.79 1.27
C TRP A 152 -22.77 -8.11 2.21
N ILE A 153 -22.65 -6.79 2.42
CA ILE A 153 -23.58 -6.00 3.24
C ILE A 153 -24.79 -5.55 2.40
N ALA A 154 -24.57 -5.08 1.17
CA ALA A 154 -25.60 -4.56 0.28
C ALA A 154 -26.61 -5.63 -0.16
N THR A 155 -26.21 -6.90 -0.17
CA THR A 155 -27.10 -8.04 -0.47
C THR A 155 -27.93 -8.50 0.71
N ARG A 156 -27.79 -7.88 1.88
CA ARG A 156 -28.59 -8.20 3.06
C ARG A 156 -29.96 -7.55 3.00
N PRO A 157 -31.03 -8.25 3.41
CA PRO A 157 -32.39 -7.72 3.32
C PRO A 157 -32.62 -6.49 4.22
N GLU A 158 -31.86 -6.36 5.31
CA GLU A 158 -31.88 -5.22 6.21
C GLU A 158 -31.20 -3.96 5.65
N THR A 159 -30.35 -4.08 4.64
CA THR A 159 -29.56 -2.96 4.11
C THR A 159 -30.36 -2.16 3.10
N LEU A 160 -30.42 -0.84 3.30
CA LEU A 160 -31.04 0.09 2.37
C LEU A 160 -29.97 0.64 1.41
N VAL A 161 -30.20 0.49 0.11
CA VAL A 161 -29.28 0.93 -0.95
C VAL A 161 -30.03 1.83 -1.93
N ASP A 162 -29.36 2.85 -2.48
CA ASP A 162 -29.99 3.78 -3.42
C ASP A 162 -30.32 3.16 -4.78
N PRO A 163 -31.42 3.58 -5.42
CA PRO A 163 -31.57 3.48 -6.87
C PRO A 163 -30.54 4.39 -7.58
N PRO A 164 -29.95 3.99 -8.72
CA PRO A 164 -28.88 4.73 -9.41
C PRO A 164 -29.18 6.19 -9.80
N SER A 165 -30.45 6.63 -9.76
CA SER A 165 -30.90 7.93 -10.28
C SER A 165 -31.79 8.73 -9.32
N ALA A 166 -31.93 8.31 -8.06
CA ALA A 166 -32.83 8.98 -7.11
C ALA A 166 -32.10 10.04 -6.28
N THR A 167 -32.75 11.19 -6.05
CA THR A 167 -32.35 12.11 -5.00
C THR A 167 -32.57 11.45 -3.64
N VAL A 168 -31.49 11.25 -2.89
CA VAL A 168 -31.57 10.59 -1.57
C VAL A 168 -32.21 11.56 -0.58
N ALA A 169 -33.41 11.22 -0.09
CA ALA A 169 -34.05 11.97 0.97
C ALA A 169 -33.17 11.96 2.24
N LEU A 170 -33.09 13.10 2.94
CA LEU A 170 -32.28 13.22 4.16
C LEU A 170 -32.67 12.18 5.23
N SER A 171 -33.96 11.85 5.35
CA SER A 171 -34.45 10.83 6.27
C SER A 171 -33.89 9.44 5.97
N ARG A 172 -33.79 9.06 4.68
CA ARG A 172 -33.14 7.80 4.26
C ARG A 172 -31.63 7.86 4.47
N TYR A 173 -31.01 8.99 4.16
CA TYR A 173 -29.59 9.19 4.41
C TYR A 173 -29.23 9.07 5.89
N LEU A 174 -30.12 9.39 6.82
CA LEU A 174 -29.87 9.26 8.27
C LEU A 174 -30.20 7.87 8.84
N ASP A 175 -30.75 6.96 8.05
CA ASP A 175 -31.05 5.59 8.50
C ASP A 175 -29.76 4.82 8.81
N PRO A 176 -29.63 4.18 10.00
CA PRO A 176 -28.46 3.38 10.35
C PRO A 176 -28.16 2.22 9.40
N ASN A 177 -29.17 1.69 8.70
CA ASN A 177 -29.02 0.57 7.75
C ASN A 177 -28.72 1.02 6.32
N TYR A 178 -28.56 2.31 6.10
CA TYR A 178 -28.33 2.86 4.78
C TYR A 178 -26.87 2.77 4.34
N ALA A 179 -26.64 2.19 3.16
CA ALA A 179 -25.35 2.09 2.48
C ALA A 179 -25.39 2.86 1.16
N SER A 180 -24.56 3.88 1.03
CA SER A 180 -24.51 4.73 -0.17
C SER A 180 -23.65 4.11 -1.28
N ILE A 181 -24.26 3.82 -2.43
CA ILE A 181 -23.55 3.37 -3.64
C ILE A 181 -22.58 4.45 -4.11
N LEU A 182 -23.03 5.70 -4.18
CA LEU A 182 -22.21 6.81 -4.68
C LEU A 182 -20.95 7.00 -3.82
N LYS A 183 -21.07 6.89 -2.49
CA LYS A 183 -19.90 6.93 -1.59
C LYS A 183 -18.93 5.79 -1.91
N PHE A 184 -19.43 4.57 -2.05
CA PHE A 184 -18.64 3.39 -2.37
C PHE A 184 -17.92 3.54 -3.73
N GLU A 185 -18.62 3.97 -4.77
CA GLU A 185 -18.04 4.22 -6.10
C GLU A 185 -16.92 5.25 -6.05
N ASN A 186 -17.15 6.37 -5.34
CA ASN A 186 -16.14 7.41 -5.15
C ASN A 186 -14.89 6.89 -4.43
N GLU A 187 -15.06 6.07 -3.39
CA GLU A 187 -13.94 5.44 -2.67
C GLU A 187 -13.11 4.53 -3.59
N VAL A 188 -13.78 3.63 -4.33
CA VAL A 188 -13.13 2.68 -5.24
C VAL A 188 -12.42 3.41 -6.38
N VAL A 189 -13.09 4.35 -7.04
CA VAL A 189 -12.52 5.12 -8.16
C VAL A 189 -11.34 5.95 -7.68
N ALA A 190 -11.48 6.70 -6.57
CA ALA A 190 -10.39 7.50 -6.04
C ALA A 190 -9.18 6.63 -5.67
N PHE A 191 -9.39 5.49 -5.02
CA PHE A 191 -8.30 4.59 -4.64
C PHE A 191 -7.59 3.97 -5.83
N LEU A 192 -8.33 3.55 -6.87
CA LEU A 192 -7.76 3.02 -8.09
C LEU A 192 -6.96 4.09 -8.85
N LEU A 193 -7.46 5.32 -8.93
CA LEU A 193 -6.74 6.44 -9.55
C LEU A 193 -5.45 6.77 -8.79
N VAL A 194 -5.50 6.85 -7.45
CA VAL A 194 -4.31 7.08 -6.62
C VAL A 194 -3.31 5.94 -6.76
N SER A 195 -3.78 4.68 -6.77
CA SER A 195 -2.93 3.51 -6.98
C SER A 195 -2.26 3.52 -8.35
N ALA A 196 -3.01 3.81 -9.42
CA ALA A 196 -2.48 3.92 -10.77
C ALA A 196 -1.44 5.05 -10.87
N GLY A 197 -1.73 6.22 -10.29
CA GLY A 197 -0.80 7.36 -10.22
C GLY A 197 0.51 7.00 -9.51
N LEU A 198 0.42 6.36 -8.34
CA LEU A 198 1.60 5.89 -7.59
C LEU A 198 2.37 4.81 -8.36
N ALA A 199 1.70 3.86 -9.00
CA ALA A 199 2.35 2.84 -9.82
C ALA A 199 3.13 3.47 -10.99
N LEU A 200 2.55 4.48 -11.66
CA LEU A 200 3.21 5.24 -12.72
C LEU A 200 4.40 6.05 -12.19
N LEU A 201 4.25 6.68 -11.02
CA LEU A 201 5.32 7.41 -10.35
C LEU A 201 6.51 6.49 -10.02
N VAL A 202 6.24 5.33 -9.42
CA VAL A 202 7.26 4.33 -9.10
C VAL A 202 7.94 3.80 -10.37
N ARG A 203 7.16 3.56 -11.44
CA ARG A 203 7.70 3.17 -12.76
C ARG A 203 8.65 4.23 -13.31
N ARG A 204 8.26 5.51 -13.27
CA ARG A 204 9.08 6.64 -13.73
C ARG A 204 10.34 6.79 -12.88
N SER A 205 10.23 6.68 -11.55
CA SER A 205 11.38 6.74 -10.64
C SER A 205 12.39 5.64 -10.95
N ARG A 206 11.93 4.41 -11.23
CA ARG A 206 12.81 3.31 -11.65
C ARG A 206 13.52 3.59 -12.96
N ALA A 207 12.80 4.10 -13.97
CA ALA A 207 13.37 4.42 -15.27
C ALA A 207 14.49 5.48 -15.15
N LEU A 208 14.23 6.55 -14.39
CA LEU A 208 15.21 7.62 -14.16
C LEU A 208 16.47 7.14 -13.42
N VAL A 209 16.31 6.26 -12.43
CA VAL A 209 17.45 5.68 -11.71
C VAL A 209 18.27 4.76 -12.63
N ALA A 210 17.60 3.96 -13.47
CA ALA A 210 18.29 3.10 -14.44
C ALA A 210 19.12 3.91 -15.45
N GLU A 211 18.55 5.00 -15.96
CA GLU A 211 19.24 5.91 -16.90
C GLU A 211 20.47 6.57 -16.28
N ARG A 212 20.36 7.06 -15.04
CA ARG A 212 21.51 7.67 -14.31
C ARG A 212 22.64 6.66 -14.06
N LEU A 213 22.29 5.42 -13.70
CA LEU A 213 23.28 4.36 -13.48
C LEU A 213 24.04 4.00 -14.78
N ASP A 214 23.38 4.05 -15.94
CA ASP A 214 24.03 3.79 -17.23
C ASP A 214 24.92 4.96 -17.68
N ALA A 215 24.52 6.20 -17.39
CA ALA A 215 25.35 7.40 -17.63
C ALA A 215 26.63 7.41 -16.77
N GLU A 216 26.53 7.12 -15.47
CA GLU A 216 27.70 7.03 -14.59
C GLU A 216 28.64 5.88 -14.98
N ARG A 217 28.10 4.74 -15.43
CA ARG A 217 28.94 3.63 -15.92
C ARG A 217 29.66 3.94 -17.20
N THR A 218 29.01 4.63 -18.14
CA THR A 218 29.68 5.05 -19.38
C THR A 218 30.86 5.95 -19.04
N ARG A 219 30.68 6.90 -18.11
CA ARG A 219 31.78 7.75 -17.61
C ARG A 219 32.87 6.95 -16.89
N GLY A 220 32.51 6.03 -15.99
CA GLY A 220 33.47 5.21 -15.25
C GLY A 220 34.22 4.18 -16.11
N ASN A 221 33.59 3.67 -17.17
CA ASN A 221 34.24 2.78 -18.12
C ASN A 221 35.19 3.56 -19.05
N LEU A 222 34.81 4.76 -19.49
CA LEU A 222 35.71 5.64 -20.24
C LEU A 222 36.92 6.07 -19.38
N ALA A 223 36.75 6.31 -18.09
CA ALA A 223 37.86 6.60 -17.16
C ALA A 223 38.87 5.44 -16.99
N ARG A 224 38.52 4.21 -17.42
CA ARG A 224 39.48 3.09 -17.50
C ARG A 224 40.28 3.07 -18.80
N TYR A 225 39.78 3.69 -19.87
CA TYR A 225 40.44 3.74 -21.18
C TYR A 225 41.13 5.08 -21.45
N PHE A 226 40.72 6.15 -20.77
CA PHE A 226 41.41 7.43 -20.76
C PHE A 226 42.25 7.55 -19.49
N SER A 227 43.57 7.57 -19.65
CA SER A 227 44.50 7.92 -18.58
C SER A 227 44.08 9.26 -17.94
N PRO A 228 44.14 9.43 -16.61
CA PRO A 228 43.80 10.68 -15.91
C PRO A 228 44.41 11.92 -16.56
N LYS A 229 45.63 11.80 -17.12
CA LYS A 229 46.29 12.86 -17.89
C LYS A 229 45.48 13.35 -19.09
N VAL A 230 44.81 12.46 -19.84
CA VAL A 230 44.07 12.84 -21.05
C VAL A 230 42.75 13.55 -20.71
N VAL A 231 42.13 13.20 -19.57
CA VAL A 231 40.93 13.88 -19.06
C VAL A 231 41.26 15.28 -18.55
N GLU A 232 42.39 15.46 -17.84
CA GLU A 232 42.91 16.78 -17.47
C GLU A 232 43.26 17.63 -18.69
N THR A 233 43.93 17.05 -19.70
CA THR A 233 44.31 17.82 -20.91
C THR A 233 43.10 18.21 -21.77
N LEU A 234 42.02 17.43 -21.74
CA LEU A 234 40.76 17.78 -22.41
C LEU A 234 39.95 18.81 -21.60
N ALA A 235 39.93 18.70 -20.27
CA ALA A 235 39.31 19.70 -19.40
C ALA A 235 40.02 21.06 -19.44
N GLU A 236 41.35 21.08 -19.59
CA GLU A 236 42.15 22.30 -19.84
C GLU A 236 41.92 22.88 -21.24
N ARG A 237 41.47 22.08 -22.21
CA ARG A 237 41.17 22.54 -23.59
C ARG A 237 39.72 22.94 -23.82
N ASP A 238 38.82 22.55 -22.93
CA ASP A 238 37.39 22.91 -22.95
C ASP A 238 37.08 24.13 -22.06
N GLU A 239 38.11 24.89 -21.67
CA GLU A 239 37.90 26.32 -21.41
C GLU A 239 37.47 26.96 -22.73
N PRO A 240 36.26 27.56 -22.82
CA PRO A 240 35.86 28.27 -24.01
C PRO A 240 36.86 29.41 -24.19
N LEU A 241 37.57 29.42 -25.32
CA LEU A 241 38.26 30.60 -25.80
C LEU A 241 37.26 31.75 -25.71
N GLY A 242 37.46 32.61 -24.70
CA GLY A 242 36.64 33.76 -24.49
C GLY A 242 36.62 34.59 -25.77
N ARG A 243 35.42 34.78 -26.30
CA ARG A 243 34.88 36.03 -26.83
C ARG A 243 33.37 35.92 -26.94
#